data_AF-A0AAJ4F828-F1
#
_entry.id   AF-A0AAJ4F828-F1
#
_cell.length_a   1.000
_cell.length_b   1.000
_cell.length_c   1.000
_cell.angle_alpha   90.00
_cell.angle_beta   90.00
_cell.angle_gamma   90.00
#
_symmetry.space_group_name_H-M   'P 1'
#
loop_
_entity.id
_entity.type
_entity.pdbx_description
1 polymer ?
#
loop_
_entity_poly.entity_id
_entity_poly.type
_entity_poly.pdbx_seq_one_letter_code
_entity_poly.pdbx_strand_id
1 'polypeptide(L)'
;MAGYKFFMFDPDNGFETYKTAEEAKAAADEAIDYYRGDAGDGWPDEVAQVCWGEIKQETQQVGLRPRDEEDKSSCEMICDYQLTDI
;
A
#
# COMPACT_ATOMS: atom_id res chain seq x y z
N MET A 1 4.53 6.43 9.75
CA MET A 1 5.57 5.40 9.89
C MET A 1 6.68 5.77 8.94
N ALA A 2 7.62 6.60 9.40
CA ALA A 2 8.45 7.40 8.49
C ALA A 2 9.54 6.56 7.81
N GLY A 3 9.30 6.15 6.56
CA GLY A 3 10.36 5.62 5.72
C GLY A 3 9.91 4.99 4.41
N TYR A 4 8.68 4.47 4.34
CA TYR A 4 8.21 3.73 3.17
C TYR A 4 7.45 4.66 2.23
N LYS A 5 8.16 5.24 1.26
CA LYS A 5 7.60 6.23 0.31
C LYS A 5 7.19 5.65 -1.03
N PHE A 6 7.52 4.39 -1.27
CA PHE A 6 7.27 3.72 -2.54
C PHE A 6 6.40 2.49 -2.29
N PHE A 7 5.69 2.07 -3.32
CA PHE A 7 4.91 0.84 -3.29
C PHE A 7 5.14 0.02 -4.54
N MET A 8 4.90 -1.28 -4.43
CA MET A 8 4.70 -2.19 -5.54
C MET A 8 3.34 -2.87 -5.33
N PHE A 9 2.62 -3.09 -6.42
CA PHE A 9 1.39 -3.85 -6.44
C PHE A 9 1.49 -4.93 -7.51
N ASP A 10 1.16 -6.15 -7.12
CA ASP A 10 0.86 -7.26 -8.02
C ASP A 10 -0.35 -8.07 -7.49
N PRO A 11 -1.05 -8.83 -8.35
CA PRO A 11 -2.21 -9.61 -7.93
C PRO A 11 -1.95 -10.72 -6.89
N ASP A 12 -0.74 -11.25 -6.81
CA ASP A 12 -0.39 -12.37 -5.92
C ASP A 12 0.00 -11.89 -4.51
N ASN A 13 0.79 -10.82 -4.39
CA ASN A 13 1.28 -10.28 -3.11
C ASN A 13 0.48 -9.06 -2.63
N GLY A 14 -0.29 -8.43 -3.51
CA GLY A 14 -1.08 -7.24 -3.18
C GLY A 14 -0.22 -5.99 -3.07
N PHE A 15 -0.57 -5.09 -2.13
CA PHE A 15 0.11 -3.81 -1.95
C PHE A 15 1.25 -3.92 -0.94
N GLU A 16 2.48 -3.76 -1.40
CA GLU A 16 3.68 -3.77 -0.59
C GLU A 16 4.37 -2.41 -0.61
N THR A 17 5.06 -2.06 0.48
CA THR A 17 5.70 -0.76 0.61
C THR A 17 7.22 -0.87 0.78
N TYR A 18 7.93 0.07 0.17
CA TYR A 18 9.38 0.09 0.06
C TYR A 18 9.96 1.46 0.45
N LYS A 19 11.19 1.48 0.93
CA LYS A 19 11.84 2.73 1.37
C LYS A 19 12.38 3.54 0.21
N THR A 20 12.81 2.86 -0.85
CA THR A 20 13.42 3.45 -2.02
C THR A 20 12.67 3.08 -3.30
N ALA A 21 12.78 3.93 -4.32
CA ALA A 21 12.25 3.66 -5.65
C ALA A 21 12.91 2.43 -6.29
N GLU A 22 14.19 2.21 -6.00
CA GLU A 22 14.96 1.09 -6.54
C GLU A 22 14.44 -0.25 -6.03
N GLU A 23 14.13 -0.33 -4.73
CA GLU A 23 13.53 -1.53 -4.15
C GLU A 23 12.14 -1.82 -4.73
N ALA A 24 11.27 -0.80 -4.85
CA ALA A 24 9.93 -0.99 -5.41
C ALA A 24 9.96 -1.40 -6.88
N LYS A 25 10.87 -0.82 -7.68
CA LYS A 25 11.11 -1.23 -9.07
C LYS A 25 11.62 -2.66 -9.15
N ALA A 26 12.62 -3.01 -8.35
CA ALA A 26 13.20 -4.34 -8.35
C ALA A 26 12.16 -5.41 -8.00
N ALA A 27 11.28 -5.12 -7.03
CA ALA A 27 10.17 -6.01 -6.70
C ALA A 27 9.17 -6.15 -7.86
N ALA A 28 8.84 -5.07 -8.55
CA ALA A 28 7.96 -5.12 -9.72
C ALA A 28 8.59 -5.92 -10.88
N ASP A 29 9.89 -5.72 -11.14
CA ASP A 29 10.63 -6.48 -12.14
C ASP A 29 10.70 -7.98 -11.76
N GLU A 30 10.89 -8.31 -10.48
CA GLU A 30 10.87 -9.69 -9.98
C GLU A 30 9.50 -10.35 -10.18
N ALA A 31 8.41 -9.63 -9.89
CA ALA A 31 7.05 -10.13 -10.14
C ALA A 31 6.80 -10.37 -11.63
N ILE A 32 7.22 -9.45 -12.50
CA ILE A 32 7.12 -9.64 -13.97
C ILE A 32 7.97 -10.82 -14.42
N ASP A 33 9.16 -11.01 -13.87
CA ASP A 33 10.05 -12.13 -14.19
C ASP A 33 9.45 -13.47 -13.76
N TYR A 34 8.75 -13.51 -12.62
CA TYR A 34 7.98 -14.67 -12.17
C TYR A 34 6.89 -15.03 -13.18
N TYR A 35 6.03 -14.07 -13.56
CA TYR A 35 5.01 -14.29 -14.59
C TYR A 35 5.59 -14.69 -15.95
N ARG A 36 6.80 -14.22 -16.28
CA ARG A 36 7.49 -14.61 -17.52
C ARG A 36 7.88 -16.08 -17.53
N GLY A 37 8.16 -16.68 -16.37
CA GLY A 37 8.43 -18.11 -16.23
C GLY A 37 7.23 -18.98 -16.62
N ASP A 38 6.02 -18.51 -16.33
CA ASP A 38 4.75 -19.19 -16.62
C ASP A 38 4.13 -18.79 -17.98
N ALA A 39 4.74 -17.85 -18.70
CA ALA A 39 4.18 -17.25 -19.91
C ALA A 39 4.21 -18.15 -21.17
N GLY A 40 4.31 -19.48 -21.03
CA GLY A 40 4.62 -20.45 -22.09
C GLY A 40 4.01 -20.16 -23.47
N ASP A 41 2.67 -20.04 -23.54
CA ASP A 41 1.93 -19.70 -24.78
C ASP A 41 1.37 -18.25 -24.78
N GLY A 42 1.70 -17.46 -23.77
CA GLY A 42 1.18 -16.11 -23.58
C GLY A 42 1.33 -15.64 -22.14
N TRP A 43 1.31 -14.33 -21.94
CA TRP A 43 1.38 -13.75 -20.61
C TRP A 43 0.05 -13.91 -19.86
N PRO A 44 0.08 -14.17 -18.55
CA PRO A 44 -1.13 -14.11 -17.74
C PRO A 44 -1.65 -12.67 -17.71
N ASP A 45 -2.97 -12.48 -17.81
CA ASP A 45 -3.60 -11.15 -17.78
C ASP A 45 -3.27 -10.37 -16.48
N GLU A 46 -2.95 -11.10 -15.42
CA GLU A 46 -2.53 -10.60 -14.11
C GLU A 46 -1.27 -9.72 -14.18
N VAL A 47 -0.33 -10.02 -15.09
CA VAL A 47 0.90 -9.22 -15.23
C VAL A 47 0.61 -7.77 -15.60
N ALA A 48 -0.50 -7.51 -16.30
CA ALA A 48 -0.87 -6.17 -16.75
C ALA A 48 -1.24 -5.24 -15.57
N GLN A 49 -1.49 -5.80 -14.39
CA GLN A 49 -1.80 -5.05 -13.18
C GLN A 49 -0.55 -4.73 -12.35
N VAL A 50 0.60 -5.34 -12.66
CA VAL A 50 1.84 -5.09 -11.91
C VAL A 50 2.25 -3.63 -12.10
N CYS A 51 2.39 -2.91 -11.00
CA CYS A 51 2.84 -1.53 -11.02
C CYS A 51 3.63 -1.20 -9.75
N TRP A 52 4.44 -0.16 -9.82
CA TRP A 52 5.09 0.42 -8.66
C TRP A 52 4.98 1.95 -8.75
N GLY A 53 5.07 2.62 -7.61
CA GLY A 53 4.95 4.07 -7.58
C GLY A 53 5.31 4.70 -6.26
N GLU A 54 5.05 6.00 -6.17
CA GLU A 54 5.28 6.80 -4.97
C GLU A 54 3.98 7.02 -4.20
N ILE A 55 4.03 6.78 -2.89
CA ILE A 55 2.98 7.15 -1.96
C ILE A 55 3.14 8.65 -1.69
N LYS A 56 2.07 9.42 -1.88
CA LYS A 56 2.08 10.86 -1.59
C LYS A 56 1.59 11.17 -0.18
N GLN A 57 0.59 10.41 0.28
CA GLN A 57 -0.04 10.60 1.58
C GLN A 57 -0.37 9.26 2.22
N GLU A 58 -0.29 9.19 3.54
CA GLU A 58 -0.77 8.06 4.34
C GLU A 58 -1.85 8.51 5.33
N THR A 59 -2.74 7.60 5.69
CA THR A 59 -3.73 7.88 6.73
C THR A 59 -3.04 7.93 8.09
N GLN A 60 -3.22 9.03 8.81
CA GLN A 60 -2.74 9.16 10.18
C GLN A 60 -3.91 9.36 11.13
N GLN A 61 -3.81 8.72 12.29
CA GLN A 61 -4.76 8.88 13.38
C GLN A 61 -4.61 10.28 13.98
N VAL A 62 -5.70 11.02 14.05
CA VAL A 62 -5.75 12.38 14.60
C VAL A 62 -6.88 12.54 15.61
N GLY A 63 -6.77 13.57 16.44
CA GLY A 63 -7.85 13.95 17.35
C GLY A 63 -8.21 12.89 18.39
N LEU A 64 -7.23 12.08 18.83
CA LEU A 64 -7.46 11.06 19.86
C LEU A 64 -7.97 11.73 21.14
N ARG A 65 -9.20 11.41 21.53
CA ARG A 65 -9.86 11.93 22.73
C ARG A 65 -10.74 10.88 23.41
N PRO A 66 -11.08 11.05 24.70
CA PRO A 66 -12.10 10.24 25.35
C PRO A 66 -13.46 10.41 24.69
N ARG A 67 -14.28 9.35 24.74
CA ARG A 67 -15.67 9.36 24.28
C ARG A 67 -16.57 10.24 25.17
N ASP A 68 -17.51 10.94 24.56
CA ASP A 68 -18.60 11.66 25.23
C ASP A 68 -20.00 11.04 24.92
N GLU A 69 -21.06 11.65 25.46
CA GLU A 69 -22.44 11.15 25.31
C GLU A 69 -23.03 11.39 23.90
N GLU A 70 -22.40 12.24 23.08
CA GLU A 70 -22.84 12.53 21.71
C GLU A 70 -22.23 11.55 20.70
N ASP A 71 -21.12 10.91 21.05
CA ASP A 71 -20.45 9.91 20.22
C ASP A 71 -21.26 8.61 20.07
N LYS A 72 -21.57 8.26 18.83
CA LYS A 72 -22.30 7.01 18.50
C LYS A 72 -21.46 5.74 18.64
N SER A 73 -20.13 5.88 18.79
CA SER A 73 -19.22 4.75 18.90
C SER A 73 -19.29 4.10 20.28
N SER A 74 -19.09 2.78 20.34
CA SER A 74 -18.96 2.04 21.59
C SER A 74 -17.52 2.03 22.15
N CYS A 75 -16.56 2.61 21.44
CA CYS A 75 -15.15 2.68 21.86
C CYS A 75 -14.91 3.74 22.94
N GLU A 76 -14.08 3.45 23.95
CA GLU A 76 -13.75 4.39 25.03
C GLU A 76 -12.96 5.61 24.56
N MET A 77 -12.18 5.43 23.50
CA MET A 77 -11.40 6.48 22.85
C MET A 77 -11.91 6.67 21.42
N ILE A 78 -12.13 7.92 21.04
CA ILE A 78 -12.51 8.33 19.70
C ILE A 78 -11.29 8.93 19.02
N CYS A 79 -11.13 8.62 17.75
CA CYS A 79 -10.16 9.25 16.87
C CYS A 79 -10.75 9.36 15.47
N ASP A 80 -10.17 10.26 14.69
CA ASP A 80 -10.45 10.40 13.27
C ASP A 80 -9.19 10.00 12.48
N TYR A 81 -9.33 9.83 11.17
CA TYR A 81 -8.23 9.53 10.26
C TYR A 81 -8.22 10.53 9.12
N GLN A 82 -7.05 11.10 8.85
CA GLN A 82 -6.86 12.07 7.79
C GLN A 82 -5.65 11.70 6.93
N LEU A 83 -5.71 12.02 5.63
CA LEU A 83 -4.56 11.90 4.75
C LEU A 83 -3.54 12.97 5.11
N THR A 84 -2.29 12.53 5.33
CA THR A 84 -1.17 13.39 5.65
C THR A 84 0.01 13.04 4.75
N ASP A 85 0.77 14.04 4.31
CA ASP A 85 1.99 13.83 3.51
C ASP A 85 3.05 13.03 4.30
N ILE A 86 3.86 12.26 3.56
CA ILE A 86 4.91 11.37 4.11
C ILE A 86 6.35 11.88 3.90
#